data_AF-A0A0X3UUK6-F1
#
_entry.id   AF-A0A0X3UUK6-F1
#
_cell.length_a   1.000
_cell.length_b   1.000
_cell.length_c   1.000
_cell.angle_alpha   90.00
_cell.angle_beta   90.00
_cell.angle_gamma   90.00
#
_symmetry.space_group_name_H-M   'P 1'
#
loop_
_entity.id
_entity.type
_entity.pdbx_description
1 polymer ?
#
loop_
_entity_poly.entity_id
_entity_poly.type
_entity_poly.pdbx_seq_one_letter_code
_entity_poly.pdbx_strand_id
1 'polypeptide(L)'
;MVGMAGLWNWSAAGRIEPERVQNALAGALERAVSEIGEGPPDALLCDVYHVHGEFPTLIDVYLAPDDLAEETIASAVAVRLGAALLVPDDTLNPFRYVCATPDGGLNPVHVDEQETDDGVERRHLRPCTGSDPACAAHAGCHGSRWKPAGARPGNAG
;
A
#
# COMPACT_ATOMS: atom_id res chain seq x y z
N MET A 1 0.77 6.61 27.76
CA MET A 1 1.67 5.67 27.06
C MET A 1 1.54 6.05 25.59
N VAL A 2 2.49 6.81 25.06
CA VAL A 2 2.48 7.20 23.64
C VAL A 2 2.75 5.91 22.87
N GLY A 3 1.75 5.40 22.16
CA GLY A 3 1.91 4.21 21.32
C GLY A 3 3.07 4.45 20.36
N MET A 4 3.87 3.40 20.09
CA MET A 4 4.90 3.50 19.06
C MET A 4 4.22 3.95 17.77
N ALA A 5 4.48 5.18 17.37
CA ALA A 5 3.91 5.80 16.20
C ALA A 5 4.12 4.86 14.99
N GLY A 6 3.04 4.48 14.31
CA GLY A 6 3.11 3.51 13.22
C GLY A 6 3.92 4.04 12.03
N LEU A 7 4.47 3.12 11.24
CA LEU A 7 5.00 3.38 9.91
C LEU A 7 4.10 2.68 8.90
N TRP A 8 3.59 3.43 7.93
CA TRP A 8 2.97 2.87 6.73
C TRP A 8 3.92 3.07 5.55
N ASN A 9 4.16 2.01 4.79
CA ASN A 9 5.05 2.01 3.62
C ASN A 9 4.25 1.57 2.39
N TRP A 10 3.99 2.49 1.46
CA TRP A 10 3.20 2.22 0.26
C TRP A 10 4.02 2.46 -1.00
N SER A 11 3.55 1.88 -2.12
CA SER A 11 4.04 2.25 -3.44
C SER A 11 2.90 2.54 -4.40
N ALA A 12 2.96 3.66 -5.13
CA ALA A 12 1.90 4.11 -6.02
C ALA A 12 2.30 3.95 -7.50
N ALA A 13 1.30 3.61 -8.32
CA ALA A 13 1.44 3.47 -9.76
C ALA A 13 1.77 4.82 -10.42
N GLY A 14 2.80 4.81 -11.26
CA GLY A 14 3.33 6.02 -11.90
C GLY A 14 4.11 6.95 -10.95
N ARG A 15 4.76 7.96 -11.54
CA ARG A 15 5.47 9.02 -10.78
C ARG A 15 4.50 10.10 -10.36
N ILE A 16 4.36 10.30 -9.05
CA ILE A 16 3.46 11.28 -8.45
C ILE A 16 4.30 12.25 -7.63
N GLU A 17 4.02 13.54 -7.78
CA GLU A 17 4.71 14.60 -7.04
C GLU A 17 4.40 14.54 -5.53
N PRO A 18 5.40 14.79 -4.65
CA PRO A 18 5.23 14.75 -3.19
C PRO A 18 4.03 15.54 -2.68
N GLU A 19 3.86 16.78 -3.15
CA GLU A 19 2.75 17.66 -2.75
C GLU A 19 1.38 17.02 -3.04
N ARG A 20 1.24 16.30 -4.16
CA ARG A 20 -0.01 15.65 -4.53
C ARG A 20 -0.33 14.47 -3.61
N VAL A 21 0.69 13.70 -3.23
CA VAL A 21 0.57 12.61 -2.25
C VAL A 21 0.20 13.17 -0.87
N GLN A 22 0.92 14.18 -0.40
CA GLN A 22 0.69 14.81 0.91
C GLN A 22 -0.72 15.40 1.00
N ASN A 23 -1.20 16.09 -0.03
CA ASN A 23 -2.56 16.61 -0.09
C ASN A 23 -3.62 15.51 -0.10
N ALA A 24 -3.39 14.41 -0.83
CA ALA A 24 -4.31 13.27 -0.84
C ALA A 24 -4.38 12.59 0.54
N LEU A 25 -3.24 12.41 1.20
CA LEU A 25 -3.15 11.84 2.54
C LEU A 25 -3.80 12.75 3.58
N ALA A 26 -3.51 14.06 3.54
CA ALA A 26 -4.13 15.05 4.41
C ALA A 26 -5.66 15.06 4.25
N GLY A 27 -6.15 15.01 3.02
CA GLY A 27 -7.58 14.94 2.73
C GLY A 27 -8.23 13.61 3.11
N ALA A 28 -7.49 12.51 3.16
CA ALA A 28 -8.00 11.20 3.59
C ALA A 28 -8.05 11.06 5.11
N LEU A 29 -7.08 11.67 5.80
CA LEU A 29 -6.95 11.61 7.26
C LEU A 29 -7.60 12.80 7.98
N GLU A 30 -8.02 13.82 7.24
CA GLU A 30 -8.51 15.11 7.77
C GLU A 30 -7.52 15.75 8.75
N ARG A 31 -6.21 15.60 8.45
CA ARG A 31 -5.10 16.03 9.29
C ARG A 31 -4.00 16.66 8.45
N ALA A 32 -3.24 17.58 9.05
CA ALA A 32 -2.07 18.14 8.39
C ALA A 32 -1.02 17.04 8.14
N VAL A 33 -0.47 17.05 6.93
CA VAL A 33 0.64 16.20 6.50
C VAL A 33 1.76 17.12 6.04
N SER A 34 3.00 16.79 6.39
CA SER A 34 4.17 17.57 6.00
C SER A 34 5.36 16.67 5.73
N GLU A 35 6.34 17.19 5.00
CA GLU A 35 7.63 16.53 4.86
C GLU A 35 8.38 16.50 6.20
N ILE A 36 9.27 15.52 6.36
CA ILE A 36 10.12 15.40 7.55
C ILE A 36 10.95 16.68 7.71
N GLY A 37 10.83 17.33 8.88
CA GLY A 37 11.62 18.51 9.24
C GLY A 37 11.00 19.86 8.87
N GLU A 38 9.88 19.88 8.14
CA GLU A 38 9.26 21.13 7.68
C GLU A 38 7.86 21.40 8.28
N GLY A 39 7.27 20.40 8.95
CA GLY A 39 5.90 20.45 9.47
C GLY A 39 5.71 21.02 10.89
N PRO A 40 4.48 21.41 11.26
CA PRO A 40 4.13 21.73 12.63
C PRO A 40 4.24 20.49 13.54
N PRO A 41 4.38 20.65 14.87
CA PRO A 41 4.64 19.55 15.80
C PRO A 41 3.66 18.37 15.77
N ASP A 42 2.41 18.62 15.37
CA ASP A 42 1.32 17.63 15.37
C ASP A 42 0.97 17.10 13.96
N ALA A 43 1.72 17.50 12.92
CA ALA A 43 1.53 16.99 11.58
C ALA A 43 2.01 15.53 11.47
N LEU A 44 1.31 14.76 10.63
CA LEU A 44 1.84 13.49 10.16
C LEU A 44 3.00 13.77 9.21
N LEU A 45 4.05 12.95 9.30
CA LEU A 45 5.21 13.10 8.42
C LEU A 45 5.07 12.14 7.25
N CYS A 46 5.26 12.65 6.04
CA CYS A 46 5.18 11.88 4.82
C CYS A 46 6.43 12.15 3.98
N ASP A 47 7.23 11.12 3.76
CA ASP A 47 8.33 11.14 2.82
C ASP A 47 7.88 10.51 1.50
N VAL A 48 8.28 11.10 0.37
CA VAL A 48 7.91 10.66 -0.97
C VAL A 48 9.13 10.70 -1.86
N TYR A 49 9.52 9.54 -2.37
CA TYR A 49 10.68 9.38 -3.24
C TYR A 49 10.35 8.43 -4.38
N HIS A 50 11.24 8.37 -5.37
CA HIS A 50 10.99 7.62 -6.59
C HIS A 50 12.07 6.60 -6.91
N VAL A 51 11.62 5.43 -7.34
CA VAL A 51 12.42 4.35 -7.90
C VAL A 51 11.99 4.09 -9.35
N HIS A 52 12.45 2.99 -9.92
CA HIS A 52 11.99 2.49 -11.22
C HIS A 52 10.85 1.47 -11.06
N GLY A 53 10.25 1.02 -12.17
CA GLY A 53 9.15 0.05 -12.15
C GLY A 53 7.77 0.65 -12.44
N GLU A 54 6.74 -0.17 -12.22
CA GLU A 54 5.33 0.19 -12.47
C GLU A 54 4.71 0.95 -11.29
N PHE A 55 5.25 0.72 -10.07
CA PHE A 55 4.90 1.43 -8.84
C PHE A 55 6.09 2.25 -8.31
N PRO A 56 6.56 3.26 -9.07
CA PRO A 56 7.81 3.92 -8.79
C PRO A 56 7.73 4.94 -7.66
N THR A 57 6.55 5.37 -7.21
CA THR A 57 6.43 6.37 -6.13
C THR A 57 6.33 5.66 -4.79
N LEU A 58 7.35 5.76 -3.95
CA LEU A 58 7.37 5.23 -2.60
C LEU A 58 6.89 6.29 -1.62
N ILE A 59 6.06 5.88 -0.67
CA ILE A 59 5.37 6.77 0.26
C ILE A 59 5.55 6.19 1.66
N ASP A 60 6.31 6.89 2.49
CA ASP A 60 6.53 6.53 3.89
C ASP A 60 5.77 7.50 4.79
N VAL A 61 4.77 6.99 5.51
CA VAL A 61 3.98 7.77 6.48
C VAL A 61 4.42 7.41 7.88
N TYR A 62 5.01 8.39 8.57
CA TYR A 62 5.43 8.26 9.95
C TYR A 62 4.43 8.90 10.89
N LEU A 63 4.48 8.46 12.14
CA LEU A 63 3.50 8.85 13.15
C LEU A 63 2.08 8.43 12.78
N ALA A 64 1.97 7.37 11.98
CA ALA A 64 0.71 6.89 11.48
C ALA A 64 -0.22 6.49 12.65
N PRO A 65 -1.51 6.83 12.57
CA PRO A 65 -2.49 6.50 13.60
C PRO A 65 -2.66 4.98 13.73
N ASP A 66 -2.69 4.48 14.96
CA ASP A 66 -2.83 3.06 15.29
C ASP A 66 -4.29 2.60 15.40
N ASP A 67 -5.22 3.54 15.46
CA ASP A 67 -6.67 3.33 15.55
C ASP A 67 -7.36 3.29 14.17
N LEU A 68 -6.65 3.61 13.09
CA LEU A 68 -7.16 3.56 11.72
C LEU A 68 -6.63 2.35 10.96
N ALA A 69 -7.51 1.73 10.16
CA ALA A 69 -7.11 0.65 9.26
C ALA A 69 -6.32 1.23 8.07
N GLU A 70 -5.03 0.90 7.99
CA GLU A 70 -4.09 1.37 6.96
C GLU A 70 -4.65 1.23 5.54
N GLU A 71 -5.20 0.06 5.19
CA GLU A 71 -5.69 -0.19 3.83
C GLU A 71 -6.92 0.65 3.49
N THR A 72 -7.72 1.03 4.49
CA THR A 72 -8.87 1.92 4.29
C THR A 72 -8.38 3.33 3.93
N ILE A 73 -7.34 3.81 4.59
CA ILE A 73 -6.72 5.10 4.27
C ILE A 73 -6.03 5.04 2.92
N ALA A 74 -5.28 3.97 2.63
CA ALA A 74 -4.65 3.77 1.34
C ALA A 74 -5.68 3.73 0.18
N SER A 75 -6.84 3.09 0.35
CA SER A 75 -7.95 3.14 -0.60
C SER A 75 -8.46 4.57 -0.83
N ALA A 76 -8.70 5.31 0.25
CA ALA A 76 -9.13 6.71 0.17
C ALA A 76 -8.10 7.62 -0.52
N VAL A 77 -6.81 7.34 -0.35
CA VAL A 77 -5.70 8.03 -1.03
C VAL A 77 -5.62 7.62 -2.50
N ALA A 78 -5.75 6.32 -2.83
CA ALA A 78 -5.76 5.81 -4.20
C ALA A 78 -6.85 6.47 -5.05
N VAL A 79 -8.06 6.62 -4.48
CA VAL A 79 -9.18 7.33 -5.11
C VAL A 79 -8.84 8.81 -5.36
N ARG A 80 -8.27 9.51 -4.39
CA ARG A 80 -7.89 10.93 -4.52
C ARG A 80 -6.77 11.16 -5.53
N LEU A 81 -5.82 10.24 -5.60
CA LEU A 81 -4.71 10.28 -6.56
C LEU A 81 -5.14 9.83 -7.96
N GLY A 82 -6.21 9.04 -8.07
CA GLY A 82 -6.58 8.36 -9.31
C GLY A 82 -5.52 7.34 -9.73
N ALA A 83 -4.79 6.76 -8.76
CA ALA A 83 -3.67 5.85 -8.99
C ALA A 83 -3.77 4.65 -8.05
N ALA A 84 -3.32 3.48 -8.52
CA ALA A 84 -3.29 2.28 -7.69
C ALA A 84 -2.15 2.35 -6.68
N LEU A 85 -2.40 1.92 -5.44
CA LEU A 85 -1.40 1.80 -4.37
C LEU A 85 -1.22 0.34 -3.97
N LEU A 86 0.02 -0.08 -3.77
CA LEU A 86 0.37 -1.33 -3.12
C LEU A 86 0.62 -1.06 -1.64
N VAL A 87 -0.09 -1.80 -0.80
CA VAL A 87 0.00 -1.78 0.65
C VAL A 87 0.50 -3.15 1.12
N PRO A 88 1.49 -3.22 2.00
CA PRO A 88 1.90 -4.47 2.62
C PRO A 88 0.69 -5.20 3.20
N ASP A 89 0.59 -6.50 2.95
CA ASP A 89 -0.49 -7.29 3.52
C ASP A 89 -0.11 -7.86 4.89
N ASP A 90 -0.99 -8.69 5.46
CA ASP A 90 -0.78 -9.34 6.76
C ASP A 90 0.02 -10.65 6.68
N THR A 91 0.67 -10.91 5.53
CA THR A 91 1.48 -12.10 5.32
C THR A 91 2.97 -11.77 5.37
N LEU A 92 3.80 -12.79 5.52
CA LEU A 92 5.26 -12.67 5.43
C LEU A 92 5.77 -12.90 4.00
N ASN A 93 4.88 -12.87 3.00
CA ASN A 93 5.28 -13.04 1.60
C ASN A 93 5.69 -11.67 1.03
N PRO A 94 6.98 -11.43 0.75
CA PRO A 94 7.45 -10.11 0.28
C PRO A 94 6.90 -9.75 -1.11
N PHE A 95 6.39 -10.73 -1.85
CA PHE A 95 5.85 -10.55 -3.19
C PHE A 95 4.33 -10.42 -3.19
N ARG A 96 3.69 -10.23 -2.02
CA ARG A 96 2.24 -10.16 -1.88
C ARG A 96 1.82 -8.87 -1.20
N TYR A 97 0.82 -8.24 -1.80
CA TYR A 97 0.33 -6.93 -1.40
C TYR A 97 -1.19 -6.89 -1.44
N VAL A 98 -1.76 -5.89 -0.79
CA VAL A 98 -3.11 -5.41 -1.09
C VAL A 98 -2.98 -4.26 -2.07
N CYS A 99 -3.61 -4.40 -3.24
CA CYS A 99 -3.75 -3.31 -4.20
C CYS A 99 -5.02 -2.52 -3.88
N ALA A 100 -4.83 -1.27 -3.46
CA ALA A 100 -5.85 -0.24 -3.43
C ALA A 100 -6.01 0.36 -4.82
N THR A 101 -7.15 0.14 -5.46
CA THR A 101 -7.41 0.56 -6.83
C THR A 101 -8.00 1.98 -6.87
N PRO A 102 -7.85 2.72 -8.00
CA PRO A 102 -8.37 4.09 -8.13
C PRO A 102 -9.89 4.24 -7.95
N ASP A 103 -10.64 3.14 -8.04
CA ASP A 103 -12.09 3.07 -7.81
C ASP A 103 -12.46 2.72 -6.35
N GLY A 104 -11.47 2.61 -5.46
CA GLY A 104 -11.63 2.33 -4.04
C GLY A 104 -11.65 0.85 -3.67
N GLY A 105 -11.49 -0.05 -4.65
CA GLY A 105 -11.35 -1.48 -4.41
C GLY A 105 -10.07 -1.84 -3.64
N LEU A 106 -10.14 -2.93 -2.87
CA LEU A 106 -9.00 -3.52 -2.16
C LEU A 106 -8.88 -4.98 -2.59
N ASN A 107 -7.80 -5.34 -3.27
CA ASN A 107 -7.62 -6.66 -3.87
C ASN A 107 -6.24 -7.24 -3.54
N PRO A 108 -6.12 -8.47 -3.05
CA PRO A 108 -4.80 -9.07 -2.88
C PRO A 108 -4.16 -9.35 -4.24
N VAL A 109 -2.88 -9.01 -4.38
CA VAL A 109 -2.11 -9.14 -5.61
C VAL A 109 -0.72 -9.70 -5.32
N HIS A 110 -0.08 -10.22 -6.36
CA HIS A 110 1.34 -10.50 -6.41
C HIS A 110 2.05 -9.51 -7.33
N VAL A 111 3.29 -9.19 -6.98
CA VAL A 111 4.19 -8.39 -7.82
C VAL A 111 5.56 -9.06 -7.86
N ASP A 112 6.30 -8.80 -8.92
CA ASP A 112 7.73 -9.12 -8.95
C ASP A 112 8.50 -7.96 -8.34
N GLU A 113 9.39 -8.28 -7.39
CA GLU A 113 10.31 -7.32 -6.80
C GLU A 113 11.72 -7.53 -7.34
N GLN A 114 12.40 -6.43 -7.62
CA GLN A 114 13.80 -6.42 -8.00
C GLN A 114 14.53 -5.35 -7.18
N GLU A 115 15.47 -5.78 -6.33
CA GLU A 115 16.36 -4.88 -5.63
C GLU A 115 17.30 -4.19 -6.62
N THR A 116 17.46 -2.87 -6.49
CA THR A 116 18.36 -2.06 -7.30
C THR A 116 19.10 -1.05 -6.42
N ASP A 117 20.10 -0.37 -6.98
CA ASP A 117 20.84 0.68 -6.25
C ASP A 117 19.94 1.85 -5.83
N ASP A 118 18.82 2.07 -6.54
CA ASP A 118 17.85 3.12 -6.25
C ASP A 118 16.73 2.65 -5.30
N GLY A 119 16.65 1.34 -5.01
CA GLY A 119 15.64 0.71 -4.17
C GLY A 119 14.84 -0.39 -4.88
N VAL A 120 13.79 -0.90 -4.23
CA VAL A 120 12.99 -2.03 -4.72
C VAL A 120 12.03 -1.60 -5.83
N GLU A 121 12.29 -2.06 -7.06
CA GLU A 121 11.36 -1.94 -8.17
C GLU A 121 10.22 -2.97 -8.06
N ARG A 122 9.00 -2.55 -8.39
CA ARG A 122 7.80 -3.42 -8.41
C ARG A 122 7.18 -3.45 -9.80
N ARG A 123 6.95 -4.65 -10.33
CA ARG A 123 6.48 -4.87 -11.70
C ARG A 123 5.52 -6.06 -11.80
N HIS A 124 4.84 -6.16 -12.95
CA HIS A 124 4.01 -7.29 -13.34
C HIS A 124 2.96 -7.66 -12.29
N LEU A 125 2.16 -6.67 -11.88
CA LEU A 125 1.05 -6.90 -10.96
C LEU A 125 0.12 -8.00 -11.50
N ARG A 126 -0.18 -8.98 -10.63
CA ARG A 126 -1.06 -10.12 -10.93
C ARG A 126 -2.06 -10.33 -9.80
N PRO A 127 -3.34 -10.59 -10.08
CA PRO A 127 -4.30 -10.92 -9.03
C PRO A 127 -3.89 -12.17 -8.22
N CYS A 128 -4.00 -12.10 -6.89
CA CYS A 128 -3.84 -13.27 -6.03
C CYS A 128 -5.08 -14.15 -6.15
N THR A 129 -4.97 -15.30 -6.81
CA THR A 129 -6.10 -16.22 -7.07
C THR A 129 -6.09 -17.46 -6.17
N GLY A 130 -5.00 -17.71 -5.45
CA GLY A 130 -4.80 -18.93 -4.65
C GLY A 130 -4.29 -20.11 -5.49
N SER A 131 -4.46 -20.04 -6.82
CA SER A 131 -3.90 -20.99 -7.79
C SER A 131 -2.68 -20.43 -8.54
N ASP A 132 -2.32 -19.16 -8.32
CA ASP A 132 -1.12 -18.57 -8.89
C ASP A 132 0.12 -19.30 -8.35
N PRO A 133 1.15 -19.60 -9.17
CA PRO A 133 2.38 -20.26 -8.70
C PRO A 133 3.03 -19.55 -7.51
N ALA A 134 2.95 -18.22 -7.43
CA ALA A 134 3.46 -17.44 -6.31
C ALA A 134 2.70 -17.72 -4.99
N CYS A 135 1.42 -18.13 -5.07
CA CYS A 135 0.63 -18.57 -3.92
C CYS A 135 1.15 -19.88 -3.31
N ALA A 136 1.74 -20.77 -4.13
CA ALA A 136 2.31 -22.03 -3.66
C ALA A 136 3.76 -21.87 -3.16
N ALA A 137 4.49 -20.89 -3.69
CA ALA A 137 5.88 -20.64 -3.33
C ALA A 137 6.07 -20.14 -1.89
N HIS A 138 5.08 -19.46 -1.32
CA HIS A 138 5.14 -18.91 0.03
C HIS A 138 3.84 -19.18 0.79
N ALA A 139 3.96 -19.67 2.02
CA ALA A 139 2.81 -19.85 2.90
C ALA A 139 2.17 -18.49 3.23
N GLY A 140 0.84 -18.44 3.34
CA GLY A 140 0.13 -17.27 3.89
C GLY A 140 -1.06 -16.78 3.07
N CYS A 141 -1.13 -17.05 1.77
CA CYS A 141 -2.22 -16.53 0.93
C CYS A 141 -3.62 -16.96 1.42
N HIS A 142 -3.78 -18.23 1.82
CA HIS A 142 -5.04 -18.73 2.38
C HIS A 142 -5.27 -18.34 3.85
N GLY A 143 -4.22 -17.94 4.58
CA GLY A 143 -4.29 -17.53 5.99
C GLY A 143 -4.65 -16.06 6.17
N SER A 144 -4.23 -15.22 5.23
CA SER A 144 -4.48 -13.77 5.20
C SER A 144 -5.95 -13.38 5.38
N ARG A 145 -6.19 -12.21 5.98
CA ARG A 145 -7.51 -11.56 5.99
C ARG A 145 -7.98 -11.19 4.58
N TRP A 146 -7.04 -10.92 3.67
CA TRP A 146 -7.29 -10.63 2.27
C TRP A 146 -7.27 -11.92 1.47
N LYS A 147 -8.40 -12.65 1.45
CA LYS A 147 -8.48 -13.94 0.75
C LYS A 147 -8.31 -13.77 -0.76
N PRO A 148 -7.67 -14.73 -1.45
CA PRO A 148 -7.53 -14.69 -2.90
C PRO A 148 -8.89 -14.53 -3.59
N ALA A 149 -8.92 -13.88 -4.75
CA ALA A 149 -10.16 -13.55 -5.47
C ALA A 149 -11.05 -14.77 -5.80
N GLY A 150 -10.46 -15.98 -5.89
CA GLY A 150 -11.17 -17.24 -6.12
C GLY A 150 -11.74 -17.91 -4.85
N ALA A 151 -11.45 -17.40 -3.65
CA ALA A 151 -11.83 -18.01 -2.37
C ALA A 151 -13.19 -17.53 -1.85
N ARG A 152 -14.09 -17.03 -2.72
CA ARG A 152 -15.50 -16.93 -2.36
C ARG A 152 -16.00 -18.33 -2.01
N PRO A 153 -16.71 -18.54 -0.88
CA PRO A 153 -17.43 -19.80 -0.69
C PRO A 153 -18.35 -19.96 -1.90
N GLY A 154 -18.18 -21.08 -2.61
CA GLY A 154 -19.11 -21.43 -3.68
C GLY A 154 -20.51 -21.42 -3.08
N ASN A 155 -21.44 -20.71 -3.72
CA ASN A 155 -22.85 -21.00 -3.55
C ASN A 155 -23.04 -22.46 -3.95
N ALA A 156 -23.07 -23.35 -2.95
CA ALA A 156 -23.58 -24.69 -3.14
C ALA A 156 -25.09 -24.54 -3.33
N GLY A 157 -25.51 -24.60 -4.60
CA GLY A 157 -26.90 -24.86 -4.96
C GLY A 157 -27.26 -26.33 -4.76
#